data_AF-X6M823-F1
#
_entry.id   AF-X6M823-F1
#
_cell.length_a   1.000
_cell.length_b   1.000
_cell.length_c   1.000
_cell.angle_alpha   90.00
_cell.angle_beta   90.00
_cell.angle_gamma   90.00
#
_symmetry.space_group_name_H-M   'P 1'
#
loop_
_entity.id
_entity.type
_entity.pdbx_description
1 polymer ?
#
loop_
_entity_poly.entity_id
_entity_poly.type
_entity_poly.pdbx_seq_one_letter_code
_entity_poly.pdbx_strand_id
1 'polypeptide(L)'
;MDETYRTSVNIPLSDLNLKFDPVAPTLTINDTLLQAVRILSKDKTVSAIPITNPLTGEVQDAFIRSDIRVSFFVCPFWTYISDINMKLRTRVFFFEMYCLDQFFVIDRVYMQLDTKISDFLARHKNSRHVPHTTLNANVFDVVFNMLSKRQHLSFVLTPQKKFVGIFTLRHVFNLLLTGHA
;
A
#
# COMPACT_ATOMS: atom_id res chain seq x y z
N MET A 1 -25.53 -13.69 -10.76
CA MET A 1 -25.66 -13.12 -9.40
C MET A 1 -26.95 -12.32 -9.40
N ASP A 2 -27.91 -12.72 -8.57
CA ASP A 2 -29.25 -12.15 -8.51
C ASP A 2 -29.24 -10.68 -8.09
N GLU A 3 -29.97 -9.82 -8.79
CA GLU A 3 -30.09 -8.38 -8.50
C GLU A 3 -30.69 -8.10 -7.11
N THR A 4 -31.44 -9.06 -6.56
CA THR A 4 -32.04 -9.02 -5.21
C THR A 4 -31.04 -9.07 -4.05
N TYR A 5 -29.81 -9.54 -4.26
CA TYR A 5 -28.76 -9.48 -3.23
C TYR A 5 -28.04 -8.12 -3.17
N ARG A 6 -28.11 -7.31 -4.23
CA ARG A 6 -27.46 -5.98 -4.26
C ARG A 6 -28.25 -4.91 -3.53
N THR A 7 -29.57 -5.05 -3.45
CA THR A 7 -30.47 -4.05 -2.84
C THR A 7 -30.56 -4.16 -1.32
N SER A 8 -30.21 -5.30 -0.71
CA SER A 8 -30.37 -5.54 0.73
C SER A 8 -29.18 -5.14 1.60
N VAL A 9 -28.01 -4.81 1.02
CA VAL A 9 -26.81 -4.42 1.78
C VAL A 9 -26.18 -3.18 1.15
N ASN A 10 -26.86 -2.05 1.28
CA ASN A 10 -26.32 -0.75 0.92
C ASN A 10 -25.80 -0.04 2.17
N ILE A 11 -24.75 -0.60 2.77
CA ILE A 11 -24.13 -0.05 3.99
C ILE A 11 -23.01 0.89 3.55
N PRO A 12 -23.10 2.20 3.82
CA PRO A 12 -22.02 3.13 3.51
C PRO A 12 -20.86 2.92 4.50
N LEU A 13 -19.65 3.23 4.05
CA LEU A 13 -18.44 3.14 4.88
C LEU A 13 -18.51 3.96 6.17
N SER A 14 -19.24 5.09 6.16
CA SER A 14 -19.48 5.94 7.33
C SER A 14 -20.12 5.20 8.50
N ASP A 15 -20.98 4.23 8.21
CA ASP A 15 -21.84 3.60 9.21
C ASP A 15 -21.15 2.44 9.92
N LEU A 16 -20.02 1.97 9.40
CA LEU A 16 -19.27 0.85 9.96
C LEU A 16 -18.46 1.21 11.22
N ASN A 17 -18.52 2.46 11.69
CA ASN A 17 -17.77 2.99 12.84
C ASN A 17 -16.30 2.52 12.86
N LEU A 18 -15.68 2.44 11.69
CA LEU A 18 -14.33 1.92 11.55
C LEU A 18 -13.34 2.97 12.02
N LYS A 19 -12.47 2.57 12.94
CA LYS A 19 -11.24 3.31 13.20
C LYS A 19 -10.32 3.08 12.02
N PHE A 20 -10.30 4.02 11.08
CA PHE A 20 -9.31 4.01 10.01
C PHE A 20 -7.91 4.04 10.62
N ASP A 21 -6.96 3.38 9.95
CA ASP A 21 -5.56 3.43 10.35
C ASP A 21 -5.14 4.90 10.49
N PRO A 22 -4.40 5.25 11.56
CA PRO A 22 -4.05 6.64 11.85
C PRO A 22 -3.41 7.29 10.63
N VAL A 23 -3.73 8.56 10.42
CA VAL A 23 -3.26 9.35 9.28
C VAL A 23 -1.73 9.26 9.23
N ALA A 24 -1.23 8.44 8.32
CA ALA A 24 0.20 8.36 8.07
C ALA A 24 0.67 9.75 7.61
N PRO A 25 1.87 10.19 8.02
CA PRO A 25 2.45 11.41 7.47
C PRO A 25 2.48 11.28 5.95
N THR A 26 2.00 12.32 5.26
CA THR A 26 1.90 12.31 3.80
C THR A 26 3.27 12.59 3.18
N LEU A 27 3.45 12.14 1.93
CA LEU A 27 4.63 12.45 1.12
C LEU A 27 4.25 13.40 0.00
N THR A 28 5.24 14.06 -0.57
CA THR A 28 5.16 14.84 -1.79
C THR A 28 6.03 14.19 -2.86
N ILE A 29 5.81 14.55 -4.13
CA ILE A 29 6.63 14.04 -5.24
C ILE A 29 8.12 14.39 -5.14
N ASN A 30 8.46 15.41 -4.34
CA ASN A 30 9.82 15.89 -4.12
C ASN A 30 10.54 15.16 -2.99
N ASP A 31 9.81 14.43 -2.15
CA ASP A 31 10.38 13.62 -1.08
C ASP A 31 11.13 12.42 -1.64
N THR A 32 12.01 11.85 -0.83
CA THR A 32 12.86 10.72 -1.22
C THR A 32 12.27 9.38 -0.80
N LEU A 33 12.68 8.31 -1.49
CA LEU A 33 12.33 6.95 -1.09
C LEU A 33 12.80 6.63 0.33
N LEU A 34 13.94 7.20 0.76
CA LEU A 34 14.44 7.06 2.13
C LEU A 34 13.42 7.56 3.16
N GLN A 35 12.78 8.71 2.90
CA GLN A 35 11.75 9.24 3.80
C GLN A 35 10.54 8.29 3.84
N ALA A 36 10.09 7.81 2.69
CA ALA A 36 8.99 6.85 2.60
C ALA A 36 9.27 5.55 3.37
N VAL A 37 10.47 4.98 3.19
CA VAL A 37 10.92 3.78 3.89
C VAL A 37 11.02 4.03 5.39
N ARG A 38 11.53 5.18 5.83
CA ARG A 38 11.59 5.55 7.26
C ARG A 38 10.21 5.61 7.90
N ILE A 39 9.24 6.24 7.22
CA ILE A 39 7.85 6.33 7.71
C ILE A 39 7.24 4.91 7.84
N LEU A 40 7.33 4.09 6.79
CA LEU A 40 6.80 2.71 6.81
C LEU A 40 7.55 1.80 7.79
N SER A 41 8.82 2.06 8.07
CA SER A 41 9.60 1.25 9.01
C SER A 41 9.29 1.61 10.47
N LYS A 42 8.95 2.87 10.74
CA LYS A 42 8.63 3.37 12.09
C LYS A 42 7.33 2.78 12.63
N ASP A 43 6.31 2.65 11.79
CA ASP A 43 5.03 2.07 12.18
C ASP A 43 4.67 0.89 11.26
N LYS A 44 4.69 -0.32 11.83
CA LYS A 44 4.36 -1.57 11.13
C LYS A 44 2.88 -1.69 10.74
N THR A 45 2.01 -0.87 11.32
CA THR A 45 0.57 -0.87 11.02
C THR A 45 0.25 -0.11 9.74
N VAL A 46 1.04 0.91 9.40
CA VAL A 46 0.89 1.70 8.17
C VAL A 46 1.33 0.86 6.96
N SER A 47 0.38 0.56 6.07
CA SER A 47 0.61 -0.26 4.88
C SER A 47 0.91 0.56 3.61
N ALA A 48 0.53 1.84 3.62
CA ALA A 48 0.70 2.77 2.52
C ALA A 48 0.81 4.21 3.02
N ILE A 49 1.48 5.05 2.25
CA ILE A 49 1.60 6.49 2.51
C ILE A 49 0.97 7.24 1.33
N PRO A 50 0.00 8.13 1.56
CA PRO A 50 -0.54 8.96 0.49
C PRO A 50 0.51 9.98 0.01
N ILE A 51 0.60 10.15 -1.30
CA ILE A 51 1.39 11.17 -1.96
C ILE A 51 0.45 12.31 -2.31
N THR A 52 0.64 13.44 -1.65
CA THR A 52 -0.20 14.64 -1.75
C THR A 52 0.48 15.74 -2.54
N ASN A 53 -0.33 16.50 -3.28
CA ASN A 53 0.13 17.75 -3.88
C ASN A 53 0.33 18.79 -2.76
N PRO A 54 1.52 19.39 -2.62
CA PRO A 54 1.78 20.38 -1.57
C PRO A 54 0.94 21.66 -1.72
N LEU A 55 0.48 22.00 -2.93
CA LEU A 55 -0.29 23.22 -3.18
C LEU A 55 -1.79 23.03 -2.94
N THR A 56 -2.34 21.88 -3.36
CA THR A 56 -3.80 21.63 -3.28
C THR A 56 -4.19 20.76 -2.09
N GLY A 57 -3.24 20.02 -1.51
CA GLY A 57 -3.49 19.01 -0.47
C GLY A 57 -4.22 17.78 -0.99
N GLU A 58 -4.44 17.67 -2.31
CA GLU A 58 -5.12 16.53 -2.93
C GLU A 58 -4.18 15.33 -3.02
N VAL A 59 -4.73 14.13 -2.84
CA VAL A 59 -3.99 12.88 -3.05
C VAL A 59 -3.81 12.63 -4.54
N GLN A 60 -2.55 12.53 -4.97
CA GLN A 60 -2.17 12.24 -6.35
C GLN A 60 -1.90 10.75 -6.55
N ASP A 61 -1.23 10.11 -5.59
CA ASP A 61 -0.86 8.69 -5.66
C ASP A 61 -0.58 8.12 -4.25
N ALA A 62 -0.04 6.92 -4.18
CA ALA A 62 0.36 6.26 -2.95
C ALA A 62 1.75 5.62 -3.06
N PHE A 63 2.48 5.57 -1.96
CA PHE A 63 3.65 4.70 -1.81
C PHE A 63 3.29 3.53 -0.89
N ILE A 64 3.28 2.31 -1.41
CA ILE A 64 2.85 1.12 -0.65
C ILE A 64 4.05 0.27 -0.22
N ARG A 65 3.93 -0.51 0.86
CA ARG A 65 5.03 -1.37 1.34
C ARG A 65 5.59 -2.34 0.30
N SER A 66 4.79 -2.80 -0.66
CA SER A 66 5.31 -3.66 -1.73
C SER A 66 6.23 -2.93 -2.71
N ASP A 67 6.12 -1.60 -2.82
CA ASP A 67 6.97 -0.78 -3.69
C ASP A 67 8.40 -0.71 -3.16
N ILE A 68 8.56 -0.82 -1.84
CA ILE A 68 9.85 -1.04 -1.18
C ILE A 68 10.52 -2.23 -1.87
N ARG A 69 9.89 -3.42 -1.87
CA ARG A 69 10.48 -4.64 -2.48
C ARG A 69 10.95 -4.40 -3.91
N VAL A 70 10.13 -3.78 -4.75
CA VAL A 70 10.50 -3.50 -6.15
C VAL A 70 11.72 -2.58 -6.24
N SER A 71 11.85 -1.62 -5.33
CA SER A 71 13.01 -0.72 -5.24
C SER A 71 14.32 -1.48 -4.94
N PHE A 72 14.28 -2.57 -4.17
CA PHE A 72 15.48 -3.39 -3.87
C PHE A 72 15.76 -4.46 -4.95
N PHE A 73 14.76 -4.84 -5.77
CA PHE A 73 14.89 -5.90 -6.78
C PHE A 73 15.64 -5.46 -8.06
N VAL A 74 15.85 -4.17 -8.28
CA VAL A 74 16.71 -3.66 -9.37
C VAL A 74 18.21 -3.86 -9.04
N CYS A 75 18.53 -4.40 -7.87
CA CYS A 75 19.87 -4.88 -7.56
C CYS A 75 20.09 -6.30 -8.15
N PRO A 76 21.19 -6.58 -8.86
CA PRO A 76 21.44 -7.85 -9.57
C PRO A 76 21.58 -9.10 -8.67
N PHE A 77 21.36 -8.96 -7.35
CA PHE A 77 21.39 -10.04 -6.39
C PHE A 77 20.16 -10.97 -6.48
N TRP A 78 18.99 -10.45 -6.86
CA TRP A 78 17.79 -11.29 -6.97
C TRP A 78 17.80 -12.24 -8.17
N THR A 79 18.47 -11.86 -9.27
CA THR A 79 18.76 -12.77 -10.40
C THR A 79 19.67 -13.92 -9.99
N TYR A 80 20.59 -13.69 -9.06
CA TYR A 80 21.47 -14.74 -8.53
C TYR A 80 20.72 -15.73 -7.62
N ILE A 81 19.76 -15.24 -6.83
CA ILE A 81 18.95 -16.09 -5.95
C ILE A 81 17.86 -16.85 -6.72
N SER A 82 17.32 -16.31 -7.82
CA SER A 82 16.31 -17.03 -8.63
C SER A 82 16.85 -18.29 -9.30
N ASP A 83 18.14 -18.32 -9.67
CA ASP A 83 18.77 -19.50 -10.26
C ASP A 83 19.08 -20.60 -9.23
N ILE A 84 19.28 -20.23 -7.96
CA ILE A 84 19.54 -21.19 -6.87
C ILE A 84 18.22 -21.75 -6.28
N ASN A 85 17.10 -21.02 -6.39
CA ASN A 85 15.84 -21.35 -5.70
C ASN A 85 14.79 -22.12 -6.52
N MET A 86 15.14 -22.74 -7.65
CA MET A 86 14.18 -23.62 -8.35
C MET A 86 13.87 -24.92 -7.57
N LYS A 87 14.56 -25.20 -6.44
CA LYS A 87 14.36 -26.40 -5.62
C LYS A 87 13.72 -26.20 -4.23
N LEU A 88 13.52 -24.98 -3.74
CA LEU A 88 13.01 -24.73 -2.37
C LEU A 88 11.76 -23.85 -2.39
N ARG A 89 10.71 -24.38 -3.02
CA ARG A 89 9.44 -23.70 -3.27
C ARG A 89 8.50 -23.57 -2.06
N THR A 90 8.95 -23.76 -0.81
CA THR A 90 7.98 -23.92 0.29
C THR A 90 8.35 -23.37 1.66
N ARG A 91 9.49 -22.73 1.89
CA ARG A 91 9.86 -22.30 3.27
C ARG A 91 10.55 -20.94 3.47
N VAL A 92 10.55 -20.04 2.49
CA VAL A 92 11.20 -18.72 2.64
C VAL A 92 10.20 -17.59 2.44
N PHE A 93 9.34 -17.39 3.44
CA PHE A 93 8.60 -16.12 3.62
C PHE A 93 8.95 -15.41 4.93
N PHE A 94 9.79 -16.03 5.78
CA PHE A 94 10.05 -15.55 7.14
C PHE A 94 11.53 -15.47 7.55
N PHE A 95 12.46 -15.81 6.67
CA PHE A 95 13.88 -15.82 7.00
C PHE A 95 14.68 -14.82 6.16
N GLU A 96 15.41 -13.98 6.89
CA GLU A 96 16.65 -13.32 6.48
C GLU A 96 16.54 -11.99 5.73
N MET A 97 16.06 -11.01 6.51
CA MET A 97 16.63 -9.65 6.60
C MET A 97 18.01 -9.64 7.33
N TYR A 98 18.67 -10.79 7.45
CA TYR A 98 19.92 -11.02 8.17
C TYR A 98 20.79 -11.97 7.36
N CYS A 99 21.69 -11.44 6.53
CA CYS A 99 23.01 -12.04 6.32
C CYS A 99 23.95 -11.01 5.68
N LEU A 100 25.13 -10.96 6.27
CA LEU A 100 26.21 -10.01 6.12
C LEU A 100 27.10 -10.36 4.91
N ASP A 101 26.73 -9.87 3.72
CA ASP A 101 27.66 -9.42 2.67
C ASP A 101 27.42 -7.92 2.42
N GLN A 102 27.27 -7.21 3.54
CA GLN A 102 26.37 -6.08 3.74
C GLN A 102 26.97 -4.69 3.51
N PHE A 103 28.17 -4.51 2.98
CA PHE A 103 28.70 -3.13 2.80
C PHE A 103 28.43 -2.55 1.41
N PHE A 104 28.76 -3.24 0.31
CA PHE A 104 28.59 -2.69 -1.05
C PHE A 104 27.16 -2.74 -1.61
N VAL A 105 26.36 -3.75 -1.20
CA VAL A 105 24.95 -3.87 -1.63
C VAL A 105 24.09 -2.89 -0.86
N ILE A 106 24.36 -2.70 0.44
CA ILE A 106 23.75 -1.64 1.25
C ILE A 106 24.11 -0.29 0.64
N ASP A 107 25.37 0.01 0.30
CA ASP A 107 25.71 1.31 -0.30
C ASP A 107 24.98 1.58 -1.63
N ARG A 108 24.88 0.61 -2.56
CA ARG A 108 24.12 0.83 -3.81
C ARG A 108 22.62 0.95 -3.61
N VAL A 109 22.07 0.18 -2.69
CA VAL A 109 20.65 0.22 -2.34
C VAL A 109 20.33 1.54 -1.63
N TYR A 110 21.18 2.00 -0.72
CA TYR A 110 21.05 3.28 -0.04
C TYR A 110 21.27 4.45 -1.01
N MET A 111 22.18 4.33 -1.99
CA MET A 111 22.33 5.31 -3.06
C MET A 111 21.05 5.47 -3.92
N GLN A 112 20.21 4.45 -4.02
CA GLN A 112 18.93 4.56 -4.72
C GLN A 112 17.81 5.10 -3.82
N LEU A 113 17.96 5.09 -2.49
CA LEU A 113 16.95 5.62 -1.57
C LEU A 113 16.90 7.16 -1.56
N ASP A 114 17.96 7.84 -2.02
CA ASP A 114 17.95 9.30 -2.22
C ASP A 114 17.19 9.72 -3.50
N THR A 115 16.75 8.75 -4.30
CA THR A 115 15.88 9.00 -5.46
C THR A 115 14.58 9.67 -5.01
N LYS A 116 14.14 10.68 -5.77
CA LYS A 116 12.84 11.31 -5.58
C LYS A 116 11.69 10.36 -5.90
N ILE A 117 10.59 10.50 -5.18
CA ILE A 117 9.36 9.76 -5.43
C ILE A 117 8.87 9.98 -6.87
N SER A 118 9.00 11.20 -7.43
CA SER A 118 8.69 11.49 -8.84
C SER A 118 9.38 10.53 -9.81
N ASP A 119 10.67 10.30 -9.59
CA ASP A 119 11.51 9.52 -10.50
C ASP A 119 11.28 8.02 -10.33
N PHE A 120 10.91 7.62 -9.12
CA PHE A 120 10.44 6.27 -8.83
C PHE A 120 9.11 5.99 -9.54
N LEU A 121 8.12 6.87 -9.37
CA LEU A 121 6.80 6.72 -10.01
C LEU A 121 6.88 6.74 -11.54
N ALA A 122 7.81 7.50 -12.12
CA ALA A 122 8.06 7.52 -13.56
C ALA A 122 8.54 6.14 -14.07
N ARG A 123 9.41 5.47 -13.32
CA ARG A 123 9.99 4.16 -13.67
C ARG A 123 9.05 2.99 -13.38
N HIS A 124 8.28 3.06 -12.31
CA HIS A 124 7.44 1.95 -11.84
C HIS A 124 5.96 2.20 -12.16
N LYS A 125 5.59 2.02 -13.43
CA LYS A 125 4.20 2.23 -13.92
C LYS A 125 3.15 1.34 -13.24
N ASN A 126 3.56 0.21 -12.65
CA ASN A 126 2.66 -0.78 -12.03
C ASN A 126 2.33 -0.51 -10.54
N SER A 127 3.04 0.41 -9.88
CA SER A 127 2.72 0.87 -8.51
C SER A 127 1.45 1.76 -8.50
N ARG A 128 1.07 2.25 -9.67
CA ARG A 128 0.01 3.22 -9.85
C ARG A 128 -1.35 2.59 -9.59
N HIS A 129 -2.22 3.36 -8.93
CA HIS A 129 -3.66 3.15 -8.77
C HIS A 129 -4.08 2.37 -7.53
N VAL A 130 -3.70 2.86 -6.35
CA VAL A 130 -4.50 2.58 -5.15
C VAL A 130 -5.96 2.99 -5.43
N PRO A 131 -6.97 2.12 -5.23
CA PRO A 131 -8.35 2.51 -5.41
C PRO A 131 -8.68 3.61 -4.42
N HIS A 132 -9.44 4.58 -4.91
CA HIS A 132 -9.96 5.66 -4.08
C HIS A 132 -11.43 5.40 -3.86
N THR A 133 -11.90 5.69 -2.65
CA THR A 133 -13.29 5.61 -2.27
C THR A 133 -13.69 6.81 -1.44
N THR A 134 -14.99 7.06 -1.34
CA THR A 134 -15.56 8.09 -0.48
C THR A 134 -16.20 7.45 0.75
N LEU A 135 -16.41 8.23 1.82
CA LEU A 135 -17.09 7.76 3.03
C LEU A 135 -18.54 7.30 2.78
N ASN A 136 -19.19 7.85 1.75
CA ASN A 136 -20.57 7.53 1.40
C ASN A 136 -20.66 6.35 0.42
N ALA A 137 -19.52 5.79 -0.02
CA ALA A 137 -19.52 4.66 -0.93
C ALA A 137 -19.98 3.38 -0.21
N ASN A 138 -20.74 2.53 -0.92
CA ASN A 138 -21.14 1.23 -0.43
C ASN A 138 -19.90 0.35 -0.22
N VAL A 139 -19.79 -0.23 0.97
CA VAL A 139 -18.72 -1.13 1.36
C VAL A 139 -18.54 -2.27 0.37
N PHE A 140 -19.62 -2.84 -0.14
CA PHE A 140 -19.56 -3.92 -1.13
C PHE A 140 -18.85 -3.48 -2.41
N ASP A 141 -19.19 -2.28 -2.92
CA ASP A 141 -18.55 -1.72 -4.12
C ASP A 141 -17.07 -1.43 -3.87
N VAL A 142 -16.73 -0.94 -2.67
CA VAL A 142 -15.34 -0.71 -2.28
C VAL A 142 -14.55 -2.02 -2.27
N VAL A 143 -15.08 -3.05 -1.61
CA VAL A 143 -14.44 -4.37 -1.54
C VAL A 143 -14.33 -5.00 -2.93
N PHE A 144 -15.38 -4.92 -3.74
CA PHE A 144 -15.37 -5.43 -5.11
C PHE A 144 -14.32 -4.74 -5.98
N ASN A 145 -14.19 -3.42 -5.88
CA ASN A 145 -13.19 -2.63 -6.58
C ASN A 145 -11.76 -3.00 -6.13
N MET A 146 -11.56 -3.19 -4.82
CA MET A 146 -10.29 -3.66 -4.26
C MET A 146 -9.91 -5.05 -4.81
N LEU A 147 -10.85 -6.01 -4.79
CA LEU A 147 -10.62 -7.37 -5.30
C LEU A 147 -10.36 -7.40 -6.80
N SER A 148 -11.11 -6.62 -7.57
CA SER A 148 -10.97 -6.51 -9.03
C SER A 148 -9.60 -5.96 -9.43
N LYS A 149 -9.07 -5.01 -8.65
CA LYS A 149 -7.71 -4.48 -8.84
C LYS A 149 -6.62 -5.30 -8.17
N ARG A 150 -6.97 -6.40 -7.49
CA ARG A 150 -6.06 -7.25 -6.69
C ARG A 150 -5.29 -6.45 -5.64
N GLN A 151 -5.96 -5.50 -5.00
CA GLN A 151 -5.37 -4.64 -3.99
C GLN A 151 -5.99 -4.88 -2.63
N HIS A 152 -5.16 -4.73 -1.60
CA HIS A 152 -5.55 -5.05 -0.21
C HIS A 152 -5.94 -3.80 0.59
N LEU A 153 -5.84 -2.63 -0.02
CA LEU A 153 -6.18 -1.34 0.59
C LEU A 153 -6.85 -0.41 -0.42
N SER A 154 -7.60 0.56 0.11
CA SER A 154 -8.25 1.64 -0.60
C SER A 154 -8.12 2.92 0.22
N PHE A 155 -7.88 4.04 -0.44
CA PHE A 155 -7.84 5.34 0.22
C PHE A 155 -9.23 5.92 0.34
N VAL A 156 -9.58 6.30 1.56
CA VAL A 156 -10.82 7.01 1.85
C VAL A 156 -10.53 8.49 1.72
N LEU A 157 -11.20 9.11 0.75
CA LEU A 157 -11.03 10.52 0.42
C LEU A 157 -12.32 11.30 0.72
N THR A 158 -12.18 12.58 1.01
CA THR A 158 -13.30 13.52 1.01
C THR A 158 -13.76 13.80 -0.43
N PRO A 159 -14.93 14.42 -0.63
CA PRO A 159 -15.36 14.89 -1.95
C PRO A 159 -14.34 15.84 -2.62
N GLN A 160 -13.53 16.55 -1.83
CA GLN A 160 -12.45 17.43 -2.29
C GLN A 160 -11.12 16.69 -2.50
N LYS A 161 -11.12 15.35 -2.62
CA LYS A 161 -9.93 14.49 -2.81
C LYS A 161 -8.86 14.63 -1.71
N LYS A 162 -9.25 15.08 -0.52
CA LYS A 162 -8.35 15.11 0.65
C LYS A 162 -8.34 13.76 1.33
N PHE A 163 -7.17 13.35 1.82
CA PHE A 163 -7.01 12.07 2.51
C PHE A 163 -7.71 12.07 3.87
N VAL A 164 -8.54 11.05 4.13
CA VAL A 164 -9.17 10.82 5.44
C VAL A 164 -8.51 9.65 6.16
N GLY A 165 -8.26 8.56 5.44
CA GLY A 165 -7.67 7.36 6.01
C GLY A 165 -7.57 6.21 5.02
N ILE A 166 -7.16 5.04 5.52
CA ILE A 166 -6.98 3.82 4.73
C ILE A 166 -8.02 2.80 5.13
N PHE A 167 -8.75 2.28 4.15
CA PHE A 167 -9.62 1.12 4.31
C PHE A 167 -8.89 -0.13 3.80
N THR A 168 -8.71 -1.14 4.64
CA THR A 168 -7.98 -2.36 4.29
C THR A 168 -8.89 -3.59 4.33
N LEU A 169 -8.50 -4.66 3.64
CA LEU A 169 -9.19 -5.96 3.76
C LEU A 169 -9.19 -6.49 5.20
N ARG A 170 -8.22 -6.06 6.04
CA ARG A 170 -8.24 -6.38 7.48
C ARG A 170 -9.49 -5.84 8.15
N HIS A 171 -9.96 -4.64 7.79
CA HIS A 171 -11.21 -4.11 8.34
C HIS A 171 -12.40 -4.97 7.95
N VAL A 172 -12.45 -5.45 6.69
CA VAL A 172 -13.49 -6.38 6.22
C VAL A 172 -13.46 -7.69 7.00
N PHE A 173 -12.29 -8.31 7.13
CA PHE A 173 -12.16 -9.55 7.89
C PHE A 173 -12.49 -9.35 9.37
N ASN A 174 -12.08 -8.23 9.96
CA ASN A 174 -12.44 -7.90 11.33
C ASN A 174 -13.96 -7.79 11.46
N LEU A 175 -14.67 -7.10 10.56
CA LEU A 175 -16.13 -7.02 10.59
C LEU A 175 -16.80 -8.41 10.50
N LEU A 176 -16.30 -9.27 9.61
CA LEU A 176 -16.80 -10.64 9.45
C LEU A 176 -16.51 -11.51 10.68
N LEU A 177 -15.38 -11.31 11.34
CA LEU A 177 -14.93 -12.10 12.49
C LEU A 177 -15.55 -11.61 13.80
N THR A 178 -15.67 -10.29 13.99
CA THR A 178 -16.29 -9.73 15.19
C THR A 178 -17.77 -10.01 15.17
N GLY A 179 -18.38 -10.05 13.98
CA GLY A 179 -19.82 -10.10 13.83
C GLY A 179 -20.47 -8.87 14.46
N HIS A 180 -21.42 -8.24 13.80
CA HIS A 180 -22.47 -7.67 14.61
C HIS A 180 -23.24 -8.86 15.20
N ALA A 181 -22.80 -9.30 16.39
CA ALA A 181 -23.65 -9.88 17.41
C ALA A 181 -24.60 -8.79 17.95
#